data_AF-A0A381XX85-F1
#
_entry.id   AF-A0A381XX85-F1
#
_cell.length_a   1.000
_cell.length_b   1.000
_cell.length_c   1.000
_cell.angle_alpha   90.00
_cell.angle_beta   90.00
_cell.angle_gamma   90.00
#
_symmetry.space_group_name_H-M   'P 1'
#
loop_
_entity.id
_entity.type
_entity.pdbx_description
1 polymer ?
#
loop_
_entity_poly.entity_id
_entity_poly.type
_entity_poly.pdbx_seq_one_letter_code
_entity_poly.pdbx_strand_id
1 'polypeptide(L)'
;VLAQHVARTRYEDLPEPATAAARKFILDTIGVGLLGSAGPWVEELITVQGAQPATGGARVLGRSVRLGMSSAALCNAYQMH
;
A
#
# COMPACT_ATOMS: atom_id res chain seq x y z
N VAL A 1 12.93 -23.06 5.73
CA VAL A 1 13.87 -22.42 4.78
C VAL A 1 13.39 -21.05 4.33
N LEU A 2 12.20 -20.88 3.74
CA LEU A 2 11.73 -19.58 3.23
C LEU A 2 11.56 -18.47 4.29
N ALA A 3 10.82 -18.73 5.38
CA ALA A 3 10.65 -17.73 6.44
C ALA A 3 11.98 -17.26 7.03
N GLN A 4 12.94 -18.18 7.16
CA GLN A 4 14.27 -17.89 7.68
C GLN A 4 15.16 -17.17 6.65
N HIS A 5 14.99 -17.44 5.36
CA HIS A 5 15.61 -16.66 4.29
C HIS A 5 15.11 -15.20 4.35
N VAL A 6 13.79 -14.97 4.31
CA VAL A 6 13.20 -13.62 4.37
C VAL A 6 13.61 -12.87 5.63
N ALA A 7 13.59 -13.52 6.79
CA ALA A 7 13.93 -12.87 8.07
C ALA A 7 15.42 -12.51 8.20
N ARG A 8 16.31 -13.12 7.40
CA ARG A 8 17.77 -12.90 7.48
C ARG A 8 18.32 -12.04 6.35
N THR A 9 17.63 -11.94 5.22
CA THR A 9 18.01 -11.08 4.09
C THR A 9 17.97 -9.61 4.52
N ARG A 10 19.09 -8.92 4.38
CA ARG A 10 19.23 -7.48 4.62
C ARG A 10 19.19 -6.72 3.30
N TYR A 11 19.08 -5.40 3.37
CA TYR A 11 19.00 -4.56 2.16
C TYR A 11 20.28 -4.66 1.31
N GLU A 12 21.44 -4.75 1.96
CA GLU A 12 22.75 -4.94 1.32
C GLU A 12 22.91 -6.29 0.61
N ASP A 13 22.07 -7.28 0.94
CA ASP A 13 22.08 -8.59 0.27
C ASP A 13 21.29 -8.56 -1.05
N LEU A 14 20.54 -7.47 -1.32
CA LEU A 14 19.68 -7.36 -2.50
C LEU A 14 20.50 -7.02 -3.75
N PRO A 15 20.36 -7.80 -4.85
CA PRO A 15 20.99 -7.46 -6.12
C PRO A 15 20.54 -6.09 -6.63
N GLU A 16 21.47 -5.35 -7.23
CA GLU A 16 21.18 -4.02 -7.82
C GLU A 16 19.98 -4.06 -8.79
N PRO A 17 19.86 -5.06 -9.72
CA PRO A 17 18.70 -5.17 -10.59
C PRO A 17 17.37 -5.34 -9.84
N ALA A 18 17.36 -6.04 -8.70
CA ALA A 18 16.16 -6.26 -7.90
C ALA A 18 15.71 -4.95 -7.22
N THR A 19 16.65 -4.19 -6.68
CA THR A 19 16.33 -2.88 -6.07
C THR A 19 15.88 -1.86 -7.10
N ALA A 20 16.47 -1.88 -8.31
CA ALA A 20 16.05 -1.03 -9.42
C ALA A 20 14.65 -1.38 -9.92
N ALA A 21 14.32 -2.67 -10.03
CA ALA A 21 12.97 -3.13 -10.36
C ALA A 21 11.95 -2.73 -9.29
N ALA A 22 12.27 -2.94 -8.00
CA ALA A 22 11.40 -2.56 -6.89
C ALA A 22 11.06 -1.06 -6.92
N ARG A 23 12.05 -0.18 -7.17
CA ARG A 23 11.80 1.26 -7.33
C ARG A 23 10.81 1.58 -8.44
N LYS A 24 10.94 0.94 -9.60
CA LYS A 24 10.00 1.10 -10.71
C LYS A 24 8.60 0.63 -10.35
N PHE A 25 8.48 -0.56 -9.76
CA PHE A 25 7.17 -1.13 -9.41
C PHE A 25 6.47 -0.36 -8.29
N ILE A 26 7.21 0.14 -7.29
CA ILE A 26 6.64 1.01 -6.26
C ILE A 26 6.10 2.30 -6.89
N LEU A 27 6.86 2.93 -7.79
CA LEU A 27 6.42 4.15 -8.47
C LEU A 27 5.17 3.90 -9.33
N ASP A 28 5.17 2.82 -10.12
CA ASP A 28 4.03 2.38 -10.93
C ASP A 28 2.79 2.14 -10.07
N THR A 29 2.94 1.39 -8.97
CA THR A 29 1.88 1.08 -8.01
C THR A 29 1.26 2.34 -7.39
N ILE A 30 2.08 3.33 -7.03
CA ILE A 30 1.58 4.62 -6.54
C ILE A 30 0.81 5.34 -7.65
N GLY A 31 1.32 5.33 -8.88
CA GLY A 31 0.66 5.95 -10.04
C GLY A 31 -0.73 5.38 -10.30
N VAL A 32 -0.85 4.06 -10.43
CA VAL A 32 -2.15 3.40 -10.64
C VAL A 32 -3.06 3.55 -9.43
N GLY A 33 -2.53 3.48 -8.20
CA GLY A 33 -3.31 3.70 -6.97
C GLY A 33 -3.87 5.11 -6.84
N LEU A 34 -3.15 6.14 -7.32
CA LEU A 34 -3.67 7.50 -7.39
C LEU A 34 -4.75 7.64 -8.45
N LEU A 35 -4.55 7.06 -9.64
CA LEU A 35 -5.57 7.10 -10.69
C LEU A 35 -6.84 6.36 -10.27
N GLY A 36 -6.71 5.13 -9.78
CA GLY A 36 -7.81 4.30 -9.30
C GLY A 36 -8.45 4.83 -8.02
N SER A 37 -7.84 5.81 -7.34
CA SER A 37 -8.50 6.48 -6.22
C SER A 37 -9.80 7.17 -6.62
N ALA A 38 -9.95 7.60 -7.88
CA ALA A 38 -11.20 8.15 -8.42
C ALA A 38 -12.15 7.09 -9.00
N GLY A 39 -11.84 5.81 -8.81
CA GLY A 39 -12.61 4.67 -9.31
C GLY A 39 -13.95 4.48 -8.59
N PRO A 40 -14.81 3.62 -9.14
CA PRO A 40 -16.10 3.31 -8.52
C PRO A 40 -15.90 2.63 -7.16
N TRP A 41 -16.87 2.80 -6.25
CA TRP A 41 -16.93 2.14 -4.95
C TRP A 41 -15.81 2.49 -3.94
N VAL A 42 -14.88 3.40 -4.29
CA VAL A 42 -13.78 3.79 -3.40
C VAL A 42 -14.30 4.45 -2.12
N GLU A 43 -15.27 5.36 -2.23
CA GLU A 43 -15.84 6.06 -1.06
C GLU A 43 -16.63 5.11 -0.17
N GLU A 44 -17.40 4.21 -0.77
CA GLU A 44 -18.16 3.18 -0.07
C GLU A 44 -17.21 2.24 0.67
N LEU A 45 -16.13 1.80 0.02
CA LEU A 45 -15.10 0.96 0.63
C LEU A 45 -14.42 1.67 1.80
N ILE A 46 -14.07 2.95 1.66
CA ILE A 46 -13.48 3.74 2.75
C ILE A 46 -14.47 3.85 3.92
N THR A 47 -15.76 4.05 3.62
CA THR A 47 -16.81 4.22 4.63
C THR A 47 -17.02 2.95 5.45
N VAL A 48 -17.07 1.77 4.82
CA VAL A 48 -17.28 0.50 5.54
C VAL A 48 -16.08 0.08 6.37
N GLN A 49 -14.89 0.59 6.07
CA GLN A 49 -13.66 0.28 6.78
C GLN A 49 -13.53 0.96 8.15
N GLY A 50 -14.48 1.83 8.49
CA GLY A 50 -14.63 2.43 9.81
C GLY A 50 -13.88 3.76 9.98
N ALA A 51 -13.85 4.23 11.22
CA ALA A 51 -13.31 5.54 11.55
C ALA A 51 -11.77 5.57 11.65
N GLN A 52 -11.21 6.77 11.51
CA GLN A 52 -9.80 7.01 11.79
C GLN A 52 -9.47 6.61 13.24
N PRO A 53 -8.42 5.81 13.48
CA PRO A 53 -8.02 5.46 14.84
C PRO A 53 -7.50 6.68 15.60
N ALA A 54 -7.70 6.70 16.92
CA ALA A 54 -7.25 7.78 17.79
C ALA A 54 -5.72 7.97 17.77
N THR A 55 -4.98 6.88 17.58
CA THR A 55 -3.52 6.88 17.41
C THR A 55 -3.10 5.90 16.33
N GLY A 56 -2.09 6.25 15.54
CA GLY A 56 -1.57 5.41 14.46
C GLY A 56 -2.39 5.49 13.17
N GLY A 57 -2.29 4.45 12.34
CA GLY A 57 -3.00 4.35 11.07
C GLY A 57 -2.20 4.82 9.86
N ALA A 58 -2.74 4.53 8.67
CA ALA A 58 -2.11 4.82 7.39
C ALA A 58 -3.06 5.61 6.48
N ARG A 59 -2.48 6.32 5.51
CA ARG A 59 -3.22 7.13 4.53
C ARG A 59 -3.78 6.25 3.42
N VAL A 60 -5.01 6.55 3.02
CA VAL A 60 -5.57 6.05 1.76
C VAL A 60 -5.06 6.93 0.63
N LEU A 61 -4.40 6.34 -0.36
CA LEU A 61 -3.78 7.05 -1.49
C LEU A 61 -4.84 7.87 -2.24
N GLY A 62 -4.49 9.09 -2.67
CA GLY A 62 -5.40 9.97 -3.40
C GLY A 62 -6.55 10.57 -2.57
N ARG A 63 -6.67 10.23 -1.28
CA ARG A 63 -7.78 10.63 -0.42
C ARG A 63 -7.31 11.36 0.84
N SER A 64 -8.18 12.21 1.38
CA SER A 64 -7.91 13.02 2.58
C SER A 64 -8.24 12.29 3.90
N VAL A 65 -8.20 10.96 3.92
CA VAL A 65 -8.57 10.12 5.07
C VAL A 65 -7.39 9.25 5.56
N ARG A 66 -7.38 8.95 6.86
CA ARG A 66 -6.53 7.91 7.45
C ARG A 66 -7.40 6.84 8.10
N LEU A 67 -7.01 5.59 7.95
CA LEU A 67 -7.69 4.43 8.54
C LEU A 67 -6.71 3.60 9.36
N GLY A 68 -7.21 2.58 10.06
CA GLY A 68 -6.36 1.53 10.63
C GLY A 68 -5.43 0.94 9.56
N MET A 69 -4.24 0.46 9.93
CA MET A 69 -3.20 0.06 8.97
C MET A 69 -3.70 -0.97 7.95
N SER A 70 -4.36 -2.03 8.42
CA SER A 70 -4.94 -3.07 7.55
C SER A 70 -6.07 -2.53 6.68
N SER A 71 -6.89 -1.63 7.24
CA SER A 71 -8.01 -1.02 6.52
C SER A 71 -7.53 -0.14 5.37
N ALA A 72 -6.54 0.71 5.63
CA ALA A 72 -5.89 1.54 4.62
C ALA A 72 -5.17 0.69 3.57
N ALA A 73 -4.51 -0.41 3.97
CA ALA A 73 -3.89 -1.33 3.04
C ALA A 73 -4.91 -1.95 2.07
N LEU A 74 -6.09 -2.36 2.57
CA LEU A 74 -7.17 -2.88 1.71
C LEU A 74 -7.67 -1.82 0.72
N CYS A 75 -7.96 -0.60 1.19
CA CYS A 75 -8.38 0.49 0.30
C CYS A 75 -7.32 0.82 -0.75
N ASN A 76 -6.04 0.86 -0.35
CA ASN A 76 -4.94 1.10 -1.26
C ASN A 76 -4.82 0.00 -2.31
N ALA A 77 -4.92 -1.27 -1.91
CA ALA A 77 -4.88 -2.40 -2.84
C ALA A 77 -6.06 -2.37 -3.82
N TYR A 78 -7.27 -2.02 -3.35
CA TYR A 78 -8.44 -1.88 -4.22
C TYR A 78 -8.23 -0.80 -5.28
N GLN A 79 -7.64 0.35 -4.92
CA GLN A 79 -7.36 1.43 -5.87
C GLN A 79 -6.26 1.09 -6.88
N MET A 80 -5.40 0.10 -6.57
CA MET A 80 -4.29 -0.32 -7.44
C MET A 80 -4.70 -1.34 -8.50
N HIS A 81 -5.93 -1.88 -8.43
CA HIS A 81 -6.41 -2.99 -9.24
C HIS A 81 -7.62 -2.58 -10.10
#